data_AF-A0A5S4H0W8-F1
#
_entry.id   AF-A0A5S4H0W8-F1
#
_cell.length_a   1.000
_cell.length_b   1.000
_cell.length_c   1.000
_cell.angle_alpha   90.00
_cell.angle_beta   90.00
_cell.angle_gamma   90.00
#
_symmetry.space_group_name_H-M   'P 1'
#
loop_
_entity.id
_entity.type
_entity.pdbx_description
1 polymer ?
#
loop_
_entity_poly.entity_id
_entity_poly.type
_entity_poly.pdbx_seq_one_letter_code
_entity_poly.pdbx_strand_id
1 'polypeptide(L)'
;MVSSPVEEALQQEVAFWAKRGGLLFKQARHAASLNQKALAGVSGTSRTTLSAYEHGRKSPTLETAGRILDAAGFRLVLEAKVEFAAHAGADGRAFHVPSRLPRLPVAAALGVARLGGRVYDLADRDERRAAYVALLREGSPQELLDHVDGVLLVELWDELVLPPEIRAGWWPLVEEARHEAGVVN
;
A
#
# COMPACT_ATOMS: atom_id res chain seq x y z
N MET A 1 0.94 40.88 10.34
CA MET A 1 1.97 40.06 9.69
C MET A 1 1.23 39.08 8.81
N VAL A 2 1.26 39.27 7.49
CA VAL A 2 0.60 38.34 6.54
C VAL A 2 1.59 37.21 6.29
N SER A 3 1.17 35.96 6.47
CA SER A 3 2.04 34.80 6.25
C SER A 3 2.45 34.70 4.79
N SER A 4 3.67 34.23 4.55
CA SER A 4 4.21 34.03 3.20
C SER A 4 3.50 32.87 2.48
N PRO A 5 3.36 32.88 1.14
CA PRO A 5 2.80 31.76 0.39
C PRO A 5 3.46 30.40 0.68
N VAL A 6 4.76 30.41 1.01
CA VAL A 6 5.51 29.20 1.41
C VAL A 6 5.08 28.69 2.78
N GLU A 7 4.81 29.60 3.73
CA GLU A 7 4.31 29.23 5.05
C GLU A 7 2.89 28.67 4.98
N GLU A 8 2.04 29.25 4.13
CA GLU A 8 0.68 28.75 3.92
C GLU A 8 0.67 27.34 3.30
N ALA A 9 1.53 27.08 2.30
CA ALA A 9 1.68 25.76 1.71
C ALA A 9 2.17 24.71 2.73
N LEU A 10 3.15 25.06 3.55
CA LEU A 10 3.66 24.17 4.60
C LEU A 10 2.59 23.86 5.66
N GLN A 11 1.80 24.86 6.06
CA GLN A 11 0.69 24.67 7.01
C GLN A 11 -0.41 23.76 6.43
N GLN A 12 -0.72 23.88 5.15
CA GLN A 12 -1.67 22.99 4.46
C GLN A 12 -1.16 21.55 4.42
N GLU A 13 0.13 21.35 4.16
CA GLU A 13 0.76 20.03 4.16
C GLU A 13 0.75 19.39 5.57
N VAL A 14 1.12 20.15 6.60
CA VAL A 14 1.06 19.69 8.00
C VAL A 14 -0.36 19.33 8.40
N ALA A 15 -1.35 20.15 8.04
CA ALA A 15 -2.77 19.88 8.33
C ALA A 15 -3.28 18.63 7.60
N PHE A 16 -2.85 18.41 6.37
CA PHE A 16 -3.15 17.20 5.60
C PHE A 16 -2.63 15.94 6.30
N TRP A 17 -1.37 15.96 6.74
CA TRP A 17 -0.77 14.83 7.46
C TRP A 17 -1.37 14.63 8.86
N ALA A 18 -1.69 15.69 9.59
CA ALA A 18 -2.38 15.59 10.87
C ALA A 18 -3.78 14.96 10.74
N LYS A 19 -4.54 15.35 9.71
CA LYS A 19 -5.85 14.74 9.40
C LYS A 19 -5.70 13.26 9.04
N ARG A 20 -4.72 12.91 8.20
CA ARG A 20 -4.40 11.51 7.85
C ARG A 20 -3.99 10.69 9.08
N GLY A 21 -3.12 11.22 9.94
CA GLY A 21 -2.71 10.55 11.18
C GLY A 21 -3.88 10.30 12.13
N GLY A 22 -4.81 11.26 12.24
CA GLY A 22 -6.04 11.07 13.04
C GLY A 22 -6.94 9.94 12.53
N LEU A 23 -6.96 9.70 11.22
CA LEU A 23 -7.71 8.58 10.64
C LEU A 23 -7.14 7.23 11.04
N LEU A 24 -5.83 7.10 11.23
CA LEU A 24 -5.21 5.85 11.68
C LEU A 24 -5.72 5.43 13.07
N PHE A 25 -5.81 6.37 14.01
CA PHE A 25 -6.36 6.07 15.34
C PHE A 25 -7.83 5.70 15.28
N LYS A 26 -8.61 6.41 14.46
CA LYS A 26 -10.02 6.10 14.26
C LYS A 26 -10.18 4.68 13.68
N GLN A 27 -9.43 4.33 12.65
CA GLN A 27 -9.46 3.02 12.00
C GLN A 27 -9.04 1.90 12.97
N ALA A 28 -7.89 2.05 13.63
CA ALA A 28 -7.40 1.08 14.61
C ALA A 28 -8.43 0.84 15.72
N ARG A 29 -9.03 1.92 16.23
CA ARG A 29 -10.07 1.86 17.25
C ARG A 29 -11.31 1.08 16.76
N HIS A 30 -11.77 1.33 15.54
CA HIS A 30 -12.93 0.62 14.99
C HIS A 30 -12.63 -0.85 14.73
N ALA A 31 -11.44 -1.19 14.23
CA ALA A 31 -11.03 -2.58 14.04
C ALA A 31 -10.92 -3.34 15.38
N ALA A 32 -10.48 -2.67 16.44
CA ALA A 32 -10.48 -3.21 17.81
C ALA A 32 -11.86 -3.19 18.49
N SER A 33 -12.92 -2.74 17.81
CA SER A 33 -14.27 -2.57 18.37
C SER A 33 -14.33 -1.69 19.64
N LEU A 34 -13.41 -0.72 19.76
CA LEU A 34 -13.31 0.18 20.90
C LEU A 34 -14.07 1.50 20.64
N ASN A 35 -14.57 2.13 21.71
CA ASN A 35 -14.97 3.53 21.67
C ASN A 35 -13.82 4.43 22.18
N GLN A 36 -13.92 5.74 21.98
CA GLN A 36 -12.83 6.67 22.35
C GLN A 36 -12.45 6.60 23.83
N LYS A 37 -13.41 6.38 24.73
CA LYS A 37 -13.14 6.28 26.17
C LYS A 37 -12.35 5.01 26.48
N ALA A 38 -12.73 3.90 25.85
CA ALA A 38 -12.06 2.61 26.04
C ALA A 38 -10.62 2.64 25.53
N LEU A 39 -10.40 3.08 24.28
CA LEU A 39 -9.04 3.20 23.73
C LEU A 39 -8.18 4.17 24.54
N ALA A 40 -8.74 5.32 24.93
CA ALA A 40 -8.00 6.28 25.74
C ALA A 40 -7.54 5.69 27.08
N GLY A 41 -8.41 4.90 27.74
CA GLY A 41 -8.09 4.21 28.98
C GLY A 41 -6.94 3.22 28.83
N VAL A 42 -7.00 2.33 27.84
CA VAL A 42 -5.97 1.30 27.64
C VAL A 42 -4.66 1.87 27.08
N SER A 43 -4.73 2.96 26.32
CA SER A 43 -3.55 3.61 25.77
C SER A 43 -2.99 4.71 26.67
N GLY A 44 -3.45 4.85 27.92
CA GLY A 44 -2.99 5.86 28.87
C GLY A 44 -3.04 7.31 28.36
N THR A 45 -4.13 7.70 27.68
CA THR A 45 -4.41 9.08 27.27
C THR A 45 -5.80 9.51 27.75
N SER A 46 -6.14 10.79 27.61
CA SER A 46 -7.50 11.24 27.91
C SER A 46 -8.42 11.07 26.69
N ARG A 47 -9.71 10.80 26.91
CA ARG A 47 -10.72 10.75 25.84
C ARG A 47 -10.70 12.05 25.01
N THR A 48 -10.58 13.20 25.67
CA THR A 48 -10.53 14.52 25.01
C THR A 48 -9.27 14.67 24.15
N THR A 49 -8.12 14.20 24.64
CA THR A 49 -6.86 14.18 23.89
C THR A 49 -6.97 13.27 22.67
N LEU A 50 -7.47 12.05 22.84
CA LEU A 50 -7.68 11.10 21.75
C LEU A 50 -8.64 11.68 20.69
N SER A 51 -9.75 12.30 21.11
CA SER A 51 -10.67 12.97 20.21
C SER A 51 -10.00 14.13 19.45
N ALA A 52 -9.11 14.89 20.10
CA ALA A 52 -8.37 15.95 19.42
C ALA A 52 -7.43 15.40 18.34
N TYR A 53 -6.78 14.26 18.61
CA TYR A 53 -5.96 13.56 17.61
C TYR A 53 -6.78 13.02 16.45
N GLU A 54 -7.88 12.29 16.71
CA GLU A 54 -8.73 11.71 15.65
C GLU A 54 -9.31 12.76 14.69
N HIS A 55 -9.47 14.01 15.15
CA HIS A 55 -9.98 15.12 14.35
C HIS A 55 -8.87 16.05 13.82
N GLY A 56 -7.59 15.70 13.99
CA GLY A 56 -6.44 16.48 13.50
C GLY A 56 -6.24 17.82 14.21
N ARG A 57 -6.85 18.05 15.37
CA ARG A 57 -6.71 19.29 16.15
C ARG A 57 -5.42 19.34 16.96
N LYS A 58 -4.80 18.18 17.19
CA LYS A 58 -3.48 18.02 17.81
C LYS A 58 -2.72 16.96 17.02
N SER A 59 -1.39 17.10 17.00
CA SER A 59 -0.49 16.07 16.46
C SER A 59 0.12 15.28 17.62
N PRO A 60 0.01 13.94 17.64
CA PRO A 60 0.69 13.11 18.62
C PRO A 60 2.21 13.07 18.34
N THR A 61 3.03 12.81 19.36
CA THR A 61 4.42 12.38 19.16
C THR A 61 4.43 10.96 18.57
N LEU A 62 5.54 10.54 17.94
CA LEU A 62 5.68 9.15 17.44
C LEU A 62 5.52 8.13 18.58
N GLU A 63 6.07 8.41 19.75
CA GLU A 63 5.89 7.58 20.97
C GLU A 63 4.40 7.45 21.33
N THR A 64 3.68 8.57 21.35
CA THR A 64 2.24 8.57 21.66
C THR A 64 1.45 7.81 20.61
N ALA A 65 1.76 8.01 19.33
CA ALA A 65 1.10 7.32 18.23
C ALA A 65 1.34 5.82 18.26
N GLY A 66 2.60 5.40 18.45
CA GLY A 66 2.97 4.00 18.61
C GLY A 66 2.21 3.33 19.75
N ARG A 67 2.18 3.95 20.94
CA ARG A 67 1.45 3.43 22.09
C ARG A 67 -0.07 3.33 21.88
N ILE A 68 -0.69 4.32 21.22
CA ILE A 68 -2.14 4.29 20.93
C ILE A 68 -2.46 3.15 19.95
N LEU A 69 -1.65 3.00 18.89
CA LEU A 69 -1.84 1.93 17.91
C LEU A 69 -1.60 0.55 18.54
N ASP A 70 -0.55 0.40 19.37
CA ASP A 70 -0.21 -0.84 20.04
C ASP A 70 -1.32 -1.32 20.98
N ALA A 71 -1.89 -0.39 21.77
CA ALA A 71 -3.03 -0.67 22.63
C ALA A 71 -4.31 -1.07 21.87
N ALA A 72 -4.39 -0.75 20.57
CA ALA A 72 -5.45 -1.19 19.67
C ALA A 72 -5.10 -2.46 18.87
N GLY A 73 -3.93 -3.07 19.11
CA GLY A 73 -3.47 -4.28 18.42
C GLY A 73 -2.74 -4.03 17.09
N PHE A 74 -2.28 -2.79 16.84
CA PHE A 74 -1.57 -2.40 15.62
C PHE A 74 -0.14 -1.96 15.91
N ARG A 75 0.78 -2.17 14.96
CA ARG A 75 2.13 -1.63 15.02
C ARG A 75 2.25 -0.38 14.15
N LEU A 76 2.97 0.62 14.62
CA LEU A 76 3.41 1.74 13.79
C LEU A 76 4.67 1.30 13.03
N VAL A 77 4.54 1.10 11.72
CA VAL A 77 5.62 0.62 10.86
C VAL A 77 5.89 1.60 9.73
N LEU A 78 7.11 1.59 9.22
CA LEU A 78 7.45 2.25 7.97
C LEU A 78 7.04 1.33 6.80
N GLU A 79 6.24 1.84 5.89
CA GLU A 79 5.90 1.17 4.63
C GLU A 79 6.47 1.98 3.48
N ALA A 80 7.15 1.30 2.57
CA ALA A 80 7.76 1.96 1.44
C ALA A 80 6.74 2.21 0.33
N LYS A 81 6.76 3.42 -0.23
CA LYS A 81 5.86 3.77 -1.32
C LYS A 81 6.24 3.03 -2.61
N VAL A 82 5.24 2.48 -3.28
CA VAL A 82 5.36 1.95 -4.64
C VAL A 82 5.06 3.07 -5.63
N GLU A 83 6.01 3.36 -6.50
CA GLU A 83 5.87 4.30 -7.61
C GLU A 83 5.91 3.51 -8.91
N PHE A 84 5.33 4.02 -9.99
CA PHE A 84 5.35 3.35 -11.28
C PHE A 84 6.05 4.20 -12.34
N ALA A 85 6.97 3.57 -13.06
CA ALA A 85 7.53 4.11 -14.29
C ALA A 85 6.72 3.58 -15.49
N ALA A 86 6.42 4.45 -16.44
CA ALA A 86 5.81 4.06 -17.71
C ALA A 86 6.91 3.80 -18.75
N HIS A 87 6.79 2.69 -19.47
CA HIS A 87 7.73 2.26 -20.49
C HIS A 87 6.97 2.04 -21.80
N ALA A 88 7.59 2.37 -22.93
CA ALA A 88 7.02 2.07 -24.24
C ALA A 88 7.27 0.61 -24.61
N GLY A 89 6.21 -0.12 -24.94
CA GLY A 89 6.27 -1.45 -25.55
C GLY A 89 6.63 -1.38 -27.03
N ALA A 90 7.10 -2.49 -27.59
CA ALA A 90 7.48 -2.55 -29.00
C ALA A 90 6.27 -2.41 -29.95
N ASP A 91 5.07 -2.73 -29.46
CA ASP A 91 3.78 -2.54 -30.14
C ASP A 91 3.22 -1.10 -30.00
N GLY A 92 3.96 -0.20 -29.36
CA GLY A 92 3.57 1.18 -29.09
C GLY A 92 2.64 1.36 -27.88
N ARG A 93 2.24 0.28 -27.20
CA ARG A 93 1.46 0.38 -25.95
C ARG A 93 2.38 0.59 -24.77
N ALA A 94 1.99 1.44 -23.84
CA ALA A 94 2.77 1.62 -22.61
C ALA A 94 2.51 0.48 -21.63
N PHE A 95 3.55 0.05 -20.92
CA PHE A 95 3.44 -0.83 -19.76
C PHE A 95 4.07 -0.16 -18.53
N HIS A 96 3.70 -0.62 -17.34
CA HIS A 96 4.11 0.00 -16.09
C HIS A 96 4.96 -0.95 -15.26
N VAL A 97 6.07 -0.44 -14.72
CA VAL A 97 6.98 -1.19 -13.84
C VAL A 97 7.01 -0.50 -12.48
N PRO A 98 6.72 -1.21 -11.38
CA PRO A 98 6.76 -0.62 -10.05
C PRO A 98 8.20 -0.41 -9.56
N SER A 99 8.40 0.50 -8.61
CA SER A 99 9.71 0.71 -7.98
C SER A 99 10.14 -0.41 -7.03
N ARG A 100 9.20 -1.29 -6.67
CA ARG A 100 9.37 -2.48 -5.81
C ARG A 100 8.19 -3.43 -6.00
N LEU A 101 8.37 -4.72 -5.74
CA LEU A 101 7.25 -5.66 -5.82
C LEU A 101 6.23 -5.38 -4.70
N PRO A 102 4.94 -5.17 -5.03
CA PRO A 102 3.89 -4.97 -4.03
C PRO A 102 3.63 -6.26 -3.22
N ARG A 103 3.18 -6.10 -1.97
CA ARG A 103 2.67 -7.19 -1.13
C ARG A 103 1.22 -6.92 -0.80
N LEU A 104 0.35 -7.88 -1.14
CA LEU A 104 -1.09 -7.71 -1.00
C LEU A 104 -1.63 -8.50 0.20
N PRO A 105 -2.72 -8.02 0.83
CA PRO A 105 -3.51 -8.87 1.71
C PRO A 105 -3.95 -10.14 0.98
N VAL A 106 -3.99 -11.27 1.68
CA VAL A 106 -4.32 -12.59 1.10
C VAL A 106 -5.63 -12.56 0.29
N ALA A 107 -6.65 -11.86 0.80
CA ALA A 107 -7.95 -11.75 0.12
C ALA A 107 -7.89 -10.99 -1.22
N ALA A 108 -6.92 -10.07 -1.38
CA ALA A 108 -6.70 -9.40 -2.66
C ALA A 108 -5.81 -10.26 -3.57
N ALA A 109 -4.73 -10.83 -3.03
CA ALA A 109 -3.76 -11.65 -3.77
C ALA A 109 -4.37 -12.93 -4.38
N LEU A 110 -5.35 -13.53 -3.68
CA LEU A 110 -6.05 -14.76 -4.08
C LEU A 110 -7.56 -14.50 -4.28
N GLY A 111 -7.93 -13.25 -4.52
CA GLY A 111 -9.31 -12.83 -4.73
C GLY A 111 -9.76 -12.97 -6.19
N VAL A 112 -10.81 -12.23 -6.53
CA VAL A 112 -11.33 -12.18 -7.90
C VAL A 112 -10.92 -10.87 -8.58
N ALA A 113 -10.23 -10.98 -9.72
CA ALA A 113 -9.88 -9.84 -10.57
C ALA A 113 -10.86 -9.69 -11.73
N ARG A 114 -11.18 -8.44 -12.08
CA ARG A 114 -12.01 -8.12 -13.26
C ARG A 114 -11.21 -7.25 -14.21
N LEU A 115 -10.70 -7.84 -15.28
CA LEU A 115 -9.77 -7.20 -16.20
C LEU A 115 -10.34 -7.25 -17.62
N GLY A 116 -10.49 -6.09 -18.27
CA GLY A 116 -10.99 -6.02 -19.65
C GLY A 116 -12.33 -6.73 -19.88
N GLY A 117 -13.23 -6.72 -18.89
CA GLY A 117 -14.53 -7.41 -18.94
C GLY A 117 -14.49 -8.92 -18.68
N ARG A 118 -13.30 -9.50 -18.43
CA ARG A 118 -13.13 -10.90 -18.02
C ARG A 118 -12.96 -10.99 -16.51
N VAL A 119 -13.42 -12.09 -15.94
CA VAL A 119 -13.26 -12.41 -14.52
C VAL A 119 -12.20 -13.50 -14.38
N TYR A 120 -11.30 -13.33 -13.42
CA TYR A 120 -10.27 -14.30 -13.07
C TYR A 120 -10.37 -14.59 -11.58
N ASP A 121 -10.38 -15.86 -11.21
CA ASP A 121 -10.13 -16.32 -9.85
C ASP A 121 -8.61 -16.43 -9.63
N LEU A 122 -8.03 -15.53 -8.85
CA LEU A 122 -6.59 -15.51 -8.60
C LEU A 122 -6.13 -16.63 -7.64
N ALA A 123 -7.07 -17.34 -6.99
CA ALA A 123 -6.76 -18.54 -6.25
C ALA A 123 -6.44 -19.72 -7.20
N ASP A 124 -7.04 -19.75 -8.39
CA ASP A 124 -6.67 -20.67 -9.45
C ASP A 124 -5.35 -20.23 -10.09
N ARG A 125 -4.37 -21.12 -10.14
CA ARG A 125 -3.00 -20.80 -10.56
C ARG A 125 -2.93 -20.47 -12.06
N ASP A 126 -3.71 -21.15 -12.89
CA ASP A 126 -3.70 -20.94 -14.33
C ASP A 126 -4.45 -19.64 -14.69
N GLU A 127 -5.57 -19.36 -14.02
CA GLU A 127 -6.26 -18.07 -14.15
C GLU A 127 -5.41 -16.92 -13.62
N ARG A 128 -4.73 -17.07 -12.48
CA ARG A 128 -3.77 -16.08 -11.97
C ARG A 128 -2.64 -15.82 -12.96
N ARG A 129 -2.07 -16.87 -13.56
CA ARG A 129 -1.03 -16.73 -14.59
C ARG A 129 -1.54 -15.91 -15.78
N ALA A 130 -2.74 -16.22 -16.29
CA ALA A 130 -3.35 -15.47 -17.38
C ALA A 130 -3.65 -14.01 -16.99
N ALA A 131 -4.17 -13.77 -15.79
CA ALA A 131 -4.43 -12.43 -15.27
C ALA A 131 -3.14 -11.62 -15.14
N TYR A 132 -2.06 -12.21 -14.62
CA TYR A 132 -0.77 -11.54 -14.47
C TYR A 132 -0.15 -11.20 -15.82
N VAL A 133 -0.25 -12.08 -16.83
CA VAL A 133 0.17 -11.73 -18.20
C VAL A 133 -0.60 -10.52 -18.73
N ALA A 134 -1.93 -10.47 -18.53
CA ALA A 134 -2.73 -9.33 -18.97
C ALA A 134 -2.35 -8.03 -18.23
N LEU A 135 -2.20 -8.10 -16.91
CA LEU A 135 -1.84 -6.97 -16.06
C LEU A 135 -0.44 -6.42 -16.37
N LEU A 136 0.57 -7.27 -16.53
CA LEU A 136 1.93 -6.81 -16.81
C LEU A 136 2.08 -6.18 -18.20
N ARG A 137 1.20 -6.54 -19.14
CA ARG A 137 1.20 -5.98 -20.49
C ARG A 137 0.43 -4.67 -20.61
N GLU A 138 -0.75 -4.60 -19.97
CA GLU A 138 -1.73 -3.54 -20.27
C GLU A 138 -2.39 -2.95 -19.01
N GLY A 139 -2.09 -3.49 -17.83
CA GLY A 139 -2.67 -3.04 -16.57
C GLY A 139 -2.19 -1.66 -16.17
N SER A 140 -3.12 -0.86 -15.67
CA SER A 140 -2.81 0.42 -15.04
C SER A 140 -2.04 0.23 -13.73
N PRO A 141 -1.33 1.26 -13.23
CA PRO A 141 -0.68 1.22 -11.92
C PRO A 141 -1.62 0.81 -10.79
N GLN A 142 -2.88 1.24 -10.82
CA GLN A 142 -3.87 0.88 -9.79
C GLN A 142 -4.26 -0.60 -9.88
N GLU A 143 -4.53 -1.11 -11.08
CA GLU A 143 -4.85 -2.55 -11.26
C GLU A 143 -3.67 -3.44 -10.87
N LEU A 144 -2.44 -3.01 -11.14
CA LEU A 144 -1.24 -3.71 -10.67
C LEU A 144 -1.17 -3.75 -9.14
N LEU A 145 -1.43 -2.62 -8.46
CA LEU A 145 -1.47 -2.56 -7.00
C LEU A 145 -2.63 -3.34 -6.37
N ASP A 146 -3.74 -3.49 -7.08
CA ASP A 146 -4.91 -4.19 -6.53
C ASP A 146 -4.82 -5.71 -6.69
N HIS A 147 -4.04 -6.20 -7.66
CA HIS A 147 -4.12 -7.60 -8.09
C HIS A 147 -2.79 -8.35 -8.21
N VAL A 148 -1.64 -7.69 -8.36
CA VAL A 148 -0.35 -8.37 -8.45
C VAL A 148 0.30 -8.43 -7.08
N ASP A 149 0.41 -9.62 -6.49
CA ASP A 149 1.29 -9.86 -5.33
C ASP A 149 2.68 -10.32 -5.80
N GLY A 150 3.72 -9.70 -5.24
CA GLY A 150 5.11 -9.93 -5.58
C GLY A 150 5.59 -11.37 -5.35
N VAL A 151 5.16 -12.04 -4.28
CA VAL A 151 5.57 -13.43 -4.00
C VAL A 151 4.96 -14.35 -5.05
N LEU A 152 3.67 -14.18 -5.33
CA LEU A 152 2.97 -14.98 -6.34
C LEU A 152 3.48 -14.70 -7.76
N LEU A 153 3.92 -13.46 -8.03
CA LEU A 153 4.52 -13.10 -9.31
C LEU A 153 5.87 -13.79 -9.49
N VAL A 154 6.73 -13.74 -8.47
CA VAL A 154 8.06 -14.39 -8.48
C VAL A 154 7.93 -15.90 -8.65
N GLU A 155 6.93 -16.51 -8.00
CA GLU A 155 6.60 -17.94 -8.13
C GLU A 155 6.19 -18.31 -9.55
N LEU A 156 5.34 -17.50 -10.19
CA LEU A 156 4.89 -17.73 -11.57
C LEU A 156 5.88 -17.29 -12.65
N TRP A 157 6.90 -16.53 -12.28
CA TRP A 157 7.69 -15.71 -13.20
C TRP A 157 8.18 -16.49 -14.42
N ASP A 158 8.78 -17.67 -14.22
CA ASP A 158 9.40 -18.44 -15.30
C ASP A 158 8.36 -19.09 -16.26
N GLU A 159 7.09 -19.12 -15.87
CA GLU A 159 5.98 -19.60 -16.72
C GLU A 159 5.26 -18.46 -17.46
N LEU A 160 5.53 -17.19 -17.11
CA LEU A 160 4.88 -16.05 -17.77
C LEU A 160 5.47 -15.83 -19.16
N VAL A 161 4.65 -16.06 -20.19
CA VAL A 161 4.98 -15.73 -21.57
C VAL A 161 4.72 -14.24 -21.80
N LEU A 162 5.78 -13.44 -21.65
CA LEU A 162 5.77 -11.98 -21.79
C LEU A 162 6.60 -11.52 -22.99
N PRO A 163 6.24 -10.39 -23.62
CA PRO A 163 7.13 -9.70 -24.56
C PRO A 163 8.51 -9.41 -23.95
N PRO A 164 9.61 -9.53 -24.71
CA PRO A 164 10.98 -9.38 -24.19
C PRO A 164 11.23 -8.07 -23.43
N GLU A 165 10.64 -6.97 -23.87
CA GLU A 165 10.78 -5.65 -23.26
C GLU A 165 10.11 -5.56 -21.89
N ILE A 166 8.94 -6.20 -21.72
CA ILE A 166 8.25 -6.28 -20.42
C ILE A 166 9.03 -7.21 -19.50
N ARG A 167 9.47 -8.36 -20.03
CA ARG A 167 10.32 -9.32 -19.31
C ARG A 167 11.57 -8.62 -18.77
N ALA A 168 12.27 -7.87 -19.62
CA ALA A 168 13.48 -7.14 -19.26
C ALA A 168 13.21 -6.01 -18.26
N GLY A 169 12.10 -5.29 -18.38
CA GLY A 169 11.75 -4.20 -17.47
C GLY A 169 11.47 -4.67 -16.03
N TRP A 170 10.79 -5.81 -15.89
CA TRP A 170 10.43 -6.40 -14.59
C TRP A 170 11.53 -7.31 -14.00
N TRP A 171 12.44 -7.81 -14.83
CA TRP A 171 13.51 -8.74 -14.42
C TRP A 171 14.32 -8.27 -13.21
N PRO A 172 14.80 -7.01 -13.13
CA PRO A 172 15.58 -6.55 -11.97
C PRO A 172 14.83 -6.70 -10.64
N LEU A 173 13.54 -6.39 -10.61
CA LEU A 173 12.72 -6.48 -9.38
C LEU A 173 12.50 -7.92 -8.94
N VAL A 174 12.31 -8.82 -9.91
CA VAL A 174 12.11 -10.24 -9.63
C VAL A 174 13.39 -10.88 -9.12
N GLU A 175 14.53 -10.56 -9.75
CA GLU A 175 15.83 -11.05 -9.28
C GLU A 175 16.21 -10.44 -7.94
N GLU A 176 15.98 -9.14 -7.72
CA GLU A 176 16.17 -8.53 -6.41
C GLU A 176 15.35 -9.27 -5.34
N ALA A 177 14.06 -9.50 -5.57
CA ALA A 177 13.20 -10.20 -4.62
C ALA A 177 13.62 -11.68 -4.36
N ARG A 178 14.24 -12.35 -5.34
CA ARG A 178 14.78 -13.71 -5.18
C ARG A 178 16.06 -13.74 -4.33
N HIS A 179 16.83 -12.66 -4.33
CA HIS A 179 18.13 -12.57 -3.67
C HIS A 179 18.11 -11.72 -2.38
N GLU A 180 17.06 -10.93 -2.17
CA GLU A 180 16.89 -10.13 -0.96
C GLU A 180 16.80 -11.07 0.24
N ALA A 181 17.86 -11.10 1.06
CA ALA A 181 17.87 -11.78 2.33
C ALA A 181 16.85 -11.07 3.21
N GLY A 182 15.65 -11.65 3.34
CA GLY A 182 14.51 -11.03 4.04
C GLY A 182 14.93 -10.39 5.35
N VAL A 183 15.10 -9.07 5.36
CA VAL A 183 15.35 -8.31 6.57
C VAL A 183 13.99 -8.22 7.26
N VAL A 184 13.76 -9.20 8.14
CA VAL A 184 12.67 -9.17 9.10
C VAL A 184 13.01 -8.05 10.09
N ASN A 185 12.40 -6.88 9.93
CA ASN A 185 12.32 -5.89 11.01
C ASN A 185 11.34 -6.34 12.08
#